data_AF-A0A4Y2TN19-F1
#
_entry.id   AF-A0A4Y2TN19-F1
#
_cell.length_a   1.000
_cell.length_b   1.000
_cell.length_c   1.000
_cell.angle_alpha   90.00
_cell.angle_beta   90.00
_cell.angle_gamma   90.00
#
_symmetry.space_group_name_H-M   'P 1'
#
loop_
_entity.id
_entity.type
_entity.pdbx_description
1 polymer ?
#
loop_
_entity_poly.entity_id
_entity_poly.type
_entity_poly.pdbx_seq_one_letter_code
_entity_poly.pdbx_strand_id
1 'polypeptide(L)'
;MREVRNEEKKNKDLPLLLFDLQNVIPTPHVNISSLLYLRKLNVYNLTAYYTPSKQVYCALWGENLSGRAGNDIVNAFHKMLTVLTEENDIT
;
A
#
# COMPACT_ATOMS: atom_id res chain seq x y z
N MET A 1 0.71 -5.39 18.14
CA MET A 1 0.49 -5.67 16.70
C MET A 1 0.35 -7.16 16.38
N ARG A 2 1.27 -8.03 16.83
CA ARG A 2 1.10 -9.50 16.72
C ARG A 2 -0.11 -10.03 17.52
N GLU A 3 -0.43 -9.37 18.64
CA GLU A 3 -1.59 -9.69 19.48
C GLU A 3 -2.91 -9.41 18.75
N VAL A 4 -3.03 -8.27 18.07
CA VAL A 4 -4.22 -7.91 17.26
C VAL A 4 -4.48 -8.93 16.15
N ARG A 5 -3.44 -9.46 15.51
CA ARG A 5 -3.58 -10.56 14.53
C ARG A 5 -4.04 -11.87 15.17
N ASN A 6 -3.67 -12.12 16.42
CA ASN A 6 -4.14 -13.30 17.15
C ASN A 6 -5.59 -13.12 17.65
N GLU A 7 -6.03 -11.88 17.88
CA GLU A 7 -7.41 -11.54 18.21
C GLU A 7 -8.34 -11.68 17.01
N GLU A 8 -7.89 -11.34 15.81
CA GLU A 8 -8.60 -11.63 14.55
C GLU A 8 -8.95 -13.12 14.41
N LYS A 9 -7.99 -14.00 14.72
CA LYS A 9 -8.24 -15.45 14.69
C LYS A 9 -9.29 -15.91 15.71
N LYS A 10 -9.45 -15.15 16.80
CA LYS A 10 -10.43 -15.44 17.87
C LYS A 10 -11.79 -14.83 17.58
N ASN A 11 -11.84 -13.70 16.87
CA ASN A 11 -13.04 -12.92 16.63
C ASN A 11 -13.11 -12.53 15.15
N LYS A 12 -13.82 -13.35 14.36
CA LYS A 12 -13.89 -13.22 12.89
C LYS A 12 -14.68 -11.99 12.42
N ASP A 13 -15.47 -11.41 13.31
CA ASP A 13 -16.36 -10.29 12.99
C ASP A 13 -15.71 -8.91 13.21
N LEU A 14 -14.45 -8.85 13.65
CA LEU A 14 -13.75 -7.58 13.81
C LEU A 14 -13.17 -7.10 12.47
N PRO A 15 -13.63 -5.97 11.90
CA PRO A 15 -13.05 -5.42 10.69
C PRO A 15 -11.63 -4.92 10.97
N LEU A 16 -10.65 -5.59 10.37
CA LEU A 16 -9.24 -5.27 10.51
C LEU A 16 -8.66 -4.90 9.15
N LEU A 17 -7.93 -3.79 9.13
CA LEU A 17 -7.16 -3.33 7.98
C LEU A 17 -5.67 -3.45 8.31
N LEU A 18 -4.98 -4.32 7.59
CA LEU A 18 -3.55 -4.58 7.74
C LEU A 18 -2.82 -3.86 6.61
N PHE A 19 -2.17 -2.73 6.88
CA PHE A 19 -1.41 -2.00 5.88
C PHE A 19 0.10 -2.15 6.08
N ASP A 20 0.83 -2.20 4.97
CA ASP A 20 2.29 -2.22 4.94
C ASP A 20 2.82 -1.49 3.71
N LEU A 21 3.93 -0.77 3.90
CA LEU A 21 4.60 -0.03 2.84
C LEU A 21 5.76 -0.87 2.28
N GLN A 22 5.63 -1.29 1.03
CA GLN A 22 6.62 -2.13 0.38
C GLN A 22 7.96 -1.39 0.19
N ASN A 23 9.04 -2.17 0.02
CA ASN A 23 10.33 -1.63 -0.40
C ASN A 23 10.22 -0.89 -1.75
N VAL A 24 11.09 0.10 -1.95
CA VAL A 24 11.13 0.91 -3.17
C VAL A 24 11.41 0.03 -4.38
N ILE A 25 10.57 0.12 -5.40
CA ILE A 25 10.67 -0.66 -6.63
C ILE A 25 11.34 0.21 -7.70
N PRO A 26 12.61 -0.05 -8.07
CA PRO A 26 13.25 0.67 -9.17
C PRO A 26 12.68 0.20 -10.51
N THR A 27 12.33 1.16 -11.37
CA THR A 27 11.79 0.92 -12.71
C THR A 27 12.53 1.79 -13.75
N PRO A 28 12.78 1.30 -14.98
CA PRO A 28 12.48 -0.03 -15.51
C PRO A 28 13.47 -1.13 -15.06
N HIS A 29 13.05 -2.39 -15.14
CA HIS A 29 13.92 -3.54 -14.90
C HIS A 29 14.85 -3.78 -16.11
N VAL A 30 16.14 -3.48 -15.97
CA VAL A 30 17.14 -3.62 -17.04
C VAL A 30 18.46 -4.12 -16.47
N ASN A 31 19.30 -4.71 -17.31
CA ASN A 31 20.67 -5.06 -16.95
C ASN A 31 21.47 -3.84 -16.46
N ILE A 32 22.33 -4.08 -15.47
CA ILE A 32 23.03 -3.07 -14.68
C ILE A 32 23.86 -2.09 -15.54
N SER A 33 24.39 -2.53 -16.69
CA SER A 33 25.30 -1.72 -17.51
C SER A 33 24.62 -0.54 -18.22
N SER A 34 23.39 -0.68 -18.70
CA SER A 34 22.67 0.40 -19.39
C SER A 34 22.00 1.38 -18.41
N LEU A 35 21.65 0.92 -17.21
CA LEU A 35 21.05 1.74 -16.15
C LEU A 35 22.05 2.61 -15.40
N LEU A 36 23.37 2.41 -15.58
CA LEU A 36 24.37 3.31 -15.01
C LEU A 36 24.28 4.73 -15.60
N TYR A 37 23.83 4.82 -16.85
CA TYR A 37 23.75 6.08 -17.61
C TYR A 37 22.33 6.66 -17.68
N LEU A 38 21.33 5.94 -17.15
CA LEU A 38 19.92 6.34 -17.18
C LEU A 38 19.39 6.57 -15.77
N ARG A 39 18.47 7.54 -15.63
CA ARG A 39 17.80 7.81 -14.36
C ARG A 39 16.86 6.67 -13.99
N LYS A 40 17.05 6.08 -12.80
CA LYS A 40 16.12 5.11 -12.22
C LYS A 40 14.89 5.85 -11.69
N LEU A 41 13.70 5.39 -12.05
CA LEU A 41 12.45 5.90 -11.49
C LEU A 41 12.03 4.99 -10.33
N ASN A 42 11.82 5.57 -9.16
CA ASN A 42 11.32 4.83 -8.02
C ASN A 42 9.78 4.78 -8.07
N VAL A 43 9.23 3.57 -7.87
CA VAL A 43 7.80 3.35 -7.66
C VAL A 43 7.59 2.90 -6.22
N TYR A 44 6.60 3.51 -5.59
CA TYR A 44 6.18 3.22 -4.23
C TYR A 44 4.84 2.49 -4.25
N ASN A 45 4.70 1.51 -3.36
CA ASN A 45 3.49 0.69 -3.24
C ASN A 45 3.09 0.58 -1.78
N LEU A 46 1.94 1.15 -1.43
CA LEU A 46 1.29 0.97 -0.14
C LEU A 46 0.21 -0.09 -0.30
N THR A 47 0.35 -1.18 0.43
CA THR A 47 -0.61 -2.29 0.40
C THR A 47 -1.45 -2.27 1.65
N ALA A 48 -2.74 -2.58 1.54
CA ALA A 48 -3.45 -3.10 2.69
C ALA A 48 -4.40 -4.22 2.36
N TYR A 49 -4.55 -5.09 3.35
CA TYR A 49 -5.42 -6.24 3.33
C TYR A 49 -6.59 -5.97 4.27
N TYR A 50 -7.80 -6.07 3.74
CA TYR A 50 -9.03 -5.94 4.50
C TYR A 50 -9.57 -7.33 4.82
N THR A 51 -9.60 -7.67 6.12
CA THR A 51 -9.94 -9.02 6.59
C THR A 51 -11.37 -9.46 6.25
N PRO A 52 -12.42 -8.63 6.42
CA PRO A 52 -13.80 -9.06 6.18
C PRO A 52 -14.10 -9.44 4.73
N SER A 53 -13.73 -8.60 3.76
CA SER A 53 -13.93 -8.91 2.33
C SER A 53 -12.80 -9.76 1.74
N LYS A 54 -11.70 -9.95 2.48
CA LYS A 54 -10.45 -10.58 2.03
C LYS A 54 -9.84 -9.93 0.77
N GLN A 55 -10.18 -8.67 0.51
CA GLN A 55 -9.64 -7.90 -0.59
C GLN A 55 -8.30 -7.27 -0.21
N VAL A 56 -7.46 -7.12 -1.23
CA VAL A 56 -6.17 -6.42 -1.13
C VAL A 56 -6.28 -5.17 -1.98
N TYR A 57 -5.92 -4.05 -1.40
CA TYR A 57 -5.81 -2.78 -2.10
C TYR A 57 -4.34 -2.38 -2.19
N CYS A 58 -3.94 -1.87 -3.35
CA CYS A 58 -2.59 -1.40 -3.61
C CYS A 58 -2.66 0.03 -4.13
N ALA A 59 -2.12 0.98 -3.38
CA ALA A 59 -1.91 2.34 -3.83
C ALA A 59 -0.49 2.45 -4.40
N LEU A 60 -0.40 2.53 -5.73
CA LEU A 60 0.88 2.73 -6.43
C LEU A 60 1.04 4.17 -6.88
N TRP A 61 2.23 4.73 -6.67
CA TRP A 61 2.62 6.01 -7.25
C TRP A 61 4.11 6.03 -7.58
N GLY A 62 4.48 6.80 -8.60
CA GLY A 62 5.87 7.01 -8.98
C GLY A 62 6.46 8.26 -8.33
N GLU A 63 7.78 8.30 -8.22
CA GLU A 63 8.57 9.46 -7.79
C GLU A 63 8.24 10.74 -8.59
N ASN A 64 7.80 10.61 -9.84
CA ASN A 64 7.39 11.74 -10.68
C ASN A 64 6.10 12.42 -10.20
N LEU A 65 5.24 11.69 -9.48
CA LEU A 65 3.97 12.21 -8.96
C LEU A 65 4.15 12.80 -7.56
N SER A 66 4.77 12.03 -6.67
CA SER A 66 5.02 12.43 -5.29
C SER A 66 6.18 11.64 -4.71
N GLY A 67 6.75 12.17 -3.63
CA GLY A 67 7.81 11.51 -2.88
C GLY A 67 7.27 10.40 -1.97
N ARG A 68 8.07 10.09 -0.94
CA ARG A 68 7.73 9.14 0.13
C ARG A 68 7.66 9.86 1.49
N ALA A 69 7.31 11.15 1.50
CA ALA A 69 7.15 11.88 2.74
C ALA A 69 5.87 11.42 3.47
N GLY A 70 5.77 11.73 4.76
CA GLY A 70 4.59 11.36 5.55
C GLY A 70 3.27 11.83 4.93
N ASN A 71 3.25 13.04 4.39
CA ASN A 71 2.06 13.60 3.72
C ASN A 71 1.66 12.81 2.47
N ASP A 72 2.64 12.33 1.69
CA ASP A 72 2.39 11.51 0.49
C ASP A 72 1.74 10.18 0.88
N ILE A 73 2.28 9.54 1.92
CA ILE A 73 1.79 8.27 2.44
C ILE A 73 0.38 8.43 3.03
N VAL A 74 0.14 9.50 3.80
CA VAL A 74 -1.18 9.80 4.37
C VAL A 74 -2.20 10.05 3.27
N ASN A 75 -1.85 10.76 2.20
CA ASN A 75 -2.75 10.98 1.08
C ASN A 75 -3.08 9.68 0.33
N ALA A 76 -2.08 8.82 0.10
CA ALA A 76 -2.29 7.50 -0.49
C ALA A 76 -3.18 6.62 0.40
N PHE A 77 -2.95 6.64 1.71
CA PHE A 77 -3.76 5.91 2.69
C PHE A 77 -5.20 6.44 2.77
N HIS A 78 -5.38 7.76 2.75
CA HIS A 78 -6.70 8.39 2.72
C HIS A 78 -7.49 7.96 1.49
N LYS A 79 -6.89 8.06 0.29
CA LYS A 79 -7.53 7.56 -0.95
C LYS A 79 -7.93 6.09 -0.84
N MET A 80 -7.05 5.28 -0.27
CA MET A 80 -7.31 3.86 -0.10
C MET A 80 -8.49 3.61 0.86
N LEU A 81 -8.58 4.35 1.97
CA LEU A 81 -9.72 4.28 2.89
C LEU A 81 -11.02 4.73 2.22
N THR A 82 -11.00 5.79 1.41
CA THR A 82 -12.18 6.25 0.68
C THR A 82 -12.73 5.15 -0.23
N VAL A 83 -11.86 4.49 -1.02
CA VAL A 83 -12.27 3.37 -1.89
C VAL A 83 -12.80 2.19 -1.08
N LEU A 84 -12.15 1.86 0.03
CA LEU A 84 -12.60 0.79 0.92
C LEU A 84 -13.98 1.08 1.50
N THR A 85 -14.23 2.32 1.93
CA THR A 85 -15.54 2.75 2.46
C THR A 85 -16.63 2.69 1.39
N GLU A 86 -16.33 3.15 0.18
CA GLU A 86 -17.26 3.12 -0.97
C GLU A 86 -17.63 1.67 -1.36
N GLU A 87 -16.68 0.73 -1.34
CA GLU A 87 -16.94 -0.66 -1.73
C GLU A 87 -17.69 -1.48 -0.69
N ASN A 88 -17.61 -1.10 0.58
CA ASN A 88 -18.20 -1.87 1.69
C ASN A 88 -19.43 -1.19 2.31
N ASP A 89 -19.93 -0.09 1.71
CA ASP A 89 -21.10 0.70 2.17
C ASP A 89 -21.04 1.04 3.68
N ILE A 90 -19.83 1.26 4.22
CA ILE A 90 -19.62 1.57 5.63
C ILE A 90 -19.84 3.07 5.83
N THR A 91 -21.10 3.52 5.77
CA THR A 91 -21.51 4.89 6.14
C THR A 91 -21.79 5.02 7.62
#